data_AF-A0A5P9CQV2-F1
#
_entry.id   AF-A0A5P9CQV2-F1
#
_cell.length_a   1.000
_cell.length_b   1.000
_cell.length_c   1.000
_cell.angle_alpha   90.00
_cell.angle_beta   90.00
_cell.angle_gamma   90.00
#
_symmetry.space_group_name_H-M   'P 1'
#
loop_
_entity.id
_entity.type
_entity.pdbx_description
1 polymer ?
#
loop_
_entity_poly.entity_id
_entity_poly.type
_entity_poly.pdbx_seq_one_letter_code
_entity_poly.pdbx_strand_id
1 'polypeptide(L)' 'MLCLIEICNIKYLNNIVEQSHRWVKQKTRQALGWKSVEGAKASLHGGEVWTMLKRGQIEVEGESAVERFYALAR' A
#
# COMPACT_ATOMS: atom_id res chain seq x y z
N MET A 1 14.49 29.26 -0.95
CA MET A 1 14.86 27.90 -1.37
C MET A 1 13.98 26.89 -0.63
N LEU A 2 12.76 26.66 -1.12
CA LEU A 2 11.87 25.57 -0.70
C LEU A 2 10.96 25.21 -1.90
N CYS A 3 11.54 24.75 -3.00
CA CYS A 3 10.77 24.03 -4.02
C CYS A 3 10.73 22.56 -3.60
N LEU A 4 9.85 22.21 -2.65
CA LEU A 4 9.61 20.81 -2.25
C LEU A 4 8.48 20.15 -3.08
N ILE A 5 7.88 20.89 -4.01
CA ILE A 5 6.79 20.40 -4.85
C ILE A 5 7.11 20.77 -6.30
N GLU A 6 7.67 19.82 -7.03
CA GLU A 6 7.73 19.89 -8.49
C GLU A 6 6.33 19.60 -9.04
N ILE A 7 5.73 20.60 -9.70
CA ILE A 7 4.44 20.42 -10.37
C ILE A 7 4.68 19.70 -11.70
N CYS A 8 4.65 18.37 -11.67
CA CYS A 8 4.72 17.54 -12.87
C CYS A 8 3.36 17.57 -13.60
N ASN A 9 3.25 18.34 -14.69
CA ASN A 9 2.03 18.39 -15.51
C ASN A 9 1.95 17.19 -16.47
N ILE A 10 1.98 15.98 -15.90
CA ILE A 10 1.87 14.72 -16.64
C ILE A 10 0.38 14.42 -16.83
N LYS A 11 -0.05 14.37 -18.10
CA LYS A 11 -1.43 14.01 -18.46
C LYS A 11 -1.77 12.66 -17.82
N TYR A 12 -2.85 12.63 -17.03
CA TYR A 12 -3.36 11.46 -16.29
C TYR A 12 -2.60 11.02 -15.02
N LEU A 13 -1.57 11.74 -14.57
CA LEU A 13 -0.89 11.43 -13.31
C LEU A 13 -1.86 11.46 -12.12
N ASN A 14 -2.77 12.44 -12.10
CA ASN A 14 -3.81 12.54 -11.09
C ASN A 14 -4.71 11.30 -11.06
N ASN A 15 -5.04 10.73 -12.23
CA ASN A 15 -5.87 9.53 -12.30
C ASN A 15 -5.16 8.30 -11.71
N ILE A 16 -3.85 8.16 -11.97
CA ILE A 16 -3.04 7.05 -11.42
C ILE A 16 -2.93 7.18 -9.90
N VAL A 17 -2.65 8.39 -9.40
CA VAL A 17 -2.57 8.68 -7.96
C VAL A 17 -3.93 8.40 -7.30
N GLU A 18 -5.02 8.93 -7.85
CA GLU A 18 -6.37 8.70 -7.30
C GLU A 18 -6.82 7.24 -7.38
N GLN A 19 -6.36 6.47 -8.37
CA GLN A 19 -6.62 5.03 -8.42
C GLN A 19 -5.95 4.30 -7.25
N SER A 20 -4.69 4.64 -6.93
CA SER A 20 -3.98 4.05 -5.78
C SER A 20 -4.69 4.38 -4.46
N HIS A 21 -5.16 5.63 -4.31
CA HIS A 21 -5.88 6.08 -3.13
C HIS A 21 -7.24 5.40 -2.96
N ARG A 22 -7.89 5.00 -4.07
CA ARG A 22 -9.25 4.44 -4.05
C ARG A 22 -9.34 3.16 -3.23
N TRP A 23 -8.34 2.28 -3.33
CA TRP A 23 -8.28 1.05 -2.54
C TRP A 23 -8.11 1.34 -1.05
N VAL A 24 -7.20 2.26 -0.69
CA VAL A 24 -6.97 2.67 0.70
C VAL A 24 -8.27 3.24 1.30
N LYS A 25 -8.90 4.21 0.61
CA LYS A 25 -10.16 4.83 1.04
C LYS A 25 -11.28 3.79 1.21
N GLN A 26 -11.37 2.80 0.32
CA GLN A 26 -12.35 1.73 0.41
C GLN A 26 -12.13 0.86 1.66
N LYS A 27 -10.89 0.45 1.93
CA LYS A 27 -10.56 -0.37 3.11
C LYS A 27 -10.77 0.38 4.42
N THR A 28 -10.35 1.65 4.46
CA THR A 28 -10.60 2.54 5.61
C THR A 28 -12.09 2.70 5.88
N ARG A 29 -12.91 2.87 4.84
CA ARG A 29 -14.36 2.97 4.99
C ARG A 29 -14.99 1.67 5.50
N GLN A 30 -14.55 0.51 5.00
CA GLN A 30 -15.03 -0.81 5.43
C GLN A 30 -14.66 -1.14 6.89
N ALA A 31 -13.52 -0.65 7.36
CA ALA A 31 -13.09 -0.85 8.74
C ALA A 31 -14.00 -0.16 9.78
N LEU A 32 -14.81 0.84 9.37
CA LEU A 32 -15.58 1.71 10.26
C LEU A 32 -14.72 2.44 11.32
N GLY A 33 -13.41 2.54 11.07
CA GLY A 33 -12.41 3.03 12.00
C GLY A 33 -11.60 1.89 12.65
N TRP A 34 -10.37 2.20 13.03
CA TRP A 34 -9.53 1.28 13.80
C TRP A 34 -9.54 1.67 15.27
N LYS A 35 -9.36 0.67 16.15
CA LYS A 35 -9.30 0.88 17.61
C LYS A 35 -8.05 1.64 18.07
N SER A 36 -7.00 1.66 17.24
CA SER A 36 -5.76 2.41 17.50
C SER A 36 -5.09 2.82 16.20
N VAL A 37 -4.22 3.83 16.27
CA VAL A 37 -3.42 4.31 15.13
C VAL A 37 -2.41 3.23 14.71
N GLU A 38 -1.84 2.53 15.67
CA GLU A 38 -0.90 1.42 15.44
C GLU A 38 -1.60 0.28 14.69
N GLY A 39 -2.83 -0.06 15.07
CA GLY A 39 -3.63 -1.07 14.39
C GLY A 39 -4.00 -0.65 12.96
N ALA A 40 -4.29 0.63 12.74
CA ALA A 40 -4.51 1.17 11.40
C ALA A 40 -3.25 1.05 10.52
N LYS A 41 -2.10 1.49 11.04
CA LYS A 41 -0.82 1.42 10.33
C LYS A 41 -0.45 -0.02 9.99
N ALA A 42 -0.51 -0.94 10.95
CA ALA A 42 -0.21 -2.34 10.73
C ALA A 42 -1.14 -2.96 9.66
N SER A 43 -2.44 -2.64 9.70
CA SER A 43 -3.41 -3.12 8.71
C SER A 43 -3.12 -2.61 7.29
N LEU A 44 -2.82 -1.30 7.17
CA LEU A 44 -2.52 -0.68 5.89
C LEU A 44 -1.21 -1.20 5.31
N HIS A 45 -0.15 -1.30 6.12
CA HIS A 45 1.14 -1.87 5.71
C HIS A 45 1.01 -3.33 5.29
N GLY A 46 0.27 -4.15 6.03
CA GLY A 46 0.06 -5.55 5.65
C GLY A 46 -0.60 -5.69 4.26
N GLY A 47 -1.58 -4.84 3.95
CA GLY A 47 -2.22 -4.83 2.63
C GLY A 47 -1.33 -4.29 1.50
N GLU A 48 -0.46 -3.33 1.80
CA GLU A 48 0.55 -2.83 0.87
C GLU A 48 1.58 -3.92 0.54
N VAL A 49 2.17 -4.54 1.57
CA VAL A 49 3.11 -5.67 1.44
C VAL A 49 2.49 -6.80 0.61
N TRP A 50 1.25 -7.18 0.89
CA TRP A 50 0.53 -8.18 0.11
C TRP A 50 0.39 -7.80 -1.37
N THR A 51 0.11 -6.53 -1.65
CA THR A 51 0.00 -6.03 -3.04
C THR A 51 1.35 -6.02 -3.74
N MET A 52 2.42 -5.63 -3.05
CA MET A 52 3.78 -5.62 -3.58
C MET A 52 4.28 -7.05 -3.87
N LEU A 53 4.00 -8.01 -2.97
CA LEU A 53 4.30 -9.43 -3.18
C LEU A 53 3.57 -10.00 -4.40
N LYS A 54 2.26 -9.72 -4.54
CA LYS A 54 1.49 -10.17 -5.71
C LYS A 54 1.96 -9.55 -7.02
N ARG A 55 2.58 -8.38 -6.98
CA ARG A 55 3.17 -7.70 -8.14
C ARG A 55 4.63 -8.11 -8.40
N GLY A 56 5.24 -8.94 -7.55
CA GLY A 56 6.65 -9.32 -7.66
C GLY A 56 7.61 -8.16 -7.39
N GLN A 57 7.19 -7.15 -6.62
CA GLN A 57 7.99 -5.95 -6.33
C GLN A 57 8.96 -6.16 -5.15
N ILE A 58 8.83 -7.28 -4.43
CA ILE A 58 9.68 -7.63 -3.28
C ILE A 58 10.20 -9.04 -3.51
N GLU A 59 11.52 -9.22 -3.41
CA GLU A 59 12.16 -10.54 -3.37
C GLU A 59 12.15 -11.07 -1.94
N VAL A 60 11.42 -12.16 -1.73
CA VAL A 60 11.34 -12.89 -0.48
C VAL A 60 11.33 -14.38 -0.83
N GLU A 61 11.96 -15.20 0.01
CA GLU A 61 11.93 -16.66 -0.13
C GLU A 61 10.49 -17.19 -0.09
N GLY A 62 10.18 -18.12 -0.99
CA GLY A 62 8.86 -18.73 -1.12
C GLY A 62 8.42 -18.86 -2.59
N GLU A 63 7.72 -19.94 -2.90
CA GLU A 63 7.19 -20.21 -4.23
C GLU A 63 5.86 -19.50 -4.43
N SER A 64 5.02 -19.46 -3.40
CA SER A 64 3.72 -18.79 -3.42
C SER A 64 3.74 -17.43 -2.72
N ALA A 65 2.83 -16.52 -3.12
CA ALA A 65 2.69 -15.21 -2.46
C ALA A 65 2.35 -15.33 -0.96
N VAL A 66 1.72 -16.43 -0.56
CA VAL A 66 1.37 -16.73 0.84
C VAL A 66 2.61 -17.11 1.62
N GLU A 67 3.44 -18.02 1.11
CA GLU A 67 4.72 -18.38 1.73
C GLU A 67 5.62 -17.15 1.90
N ARG A 68 5.75 -16.33 0.84
CA ARG A 68 6.53 -15.09 0.90
C ARG A 68 5.99 -14.11 1.94
N PHE A 69 4.67 -14.03 2.11
CA PHE A 69 4.07 -13.17 3.12
C PHE A 69 4.37 -13.68 4.54
N TYR A 70 4.27 -14.99 4.78
CA TYR A 70 4.60 -15.57 6.08
C TYR A 70 6.10 -15.53 6.40
N ALA A 71 6.97 -15.61 5.40
CA ALA A 71 8.41 -15.44 5.58
C ALA A 71 8.78 -14.06 6.14
N LEU A 72 7.97 -13.03 5.90
CA LEU A 72 8.17 -11.68 6.45
C LEU A 72 7.73 -11.53 7.91
N ALA A 73 6.94 -12.47 8.44
CA ALA A 73 6.43 -12.43 9.80
C ALA A 73 7.30 -13.21 10.81
N ARG A 74 8.49 -13.64 10.36
CA ARG A 74 9.40 -14.51 11.11
C ARG A 74 10.29 -13.76 12.10
#